data_AF-A0ABD6I985-F1
#
_entry.id   AF-A0ABD6I985-F1
#
_cell.length_a   1.000
_cell.length_b   1.000
_cell.length_c   1.000
_cell.angle_alpha   90.00
_cell.angle_beta   90.00
_cell.angle_gamma   90.00
#
_symmetry.space_group_name_H-M   'P 1'
#
loop_
_entity.id
_entity.type
_entity.pdbx_description
1 polymer ?
#
loop_
_entity_poly.entity_id
_entity_poly.type
_entity_poly.pdbx_seq_one_letter_code
_entity_poly.pdbx_strand_id
1 'polypeptide(L)'
;MAEITPAEQIRLNLLSTLNYDTAAAKEAIEFVKDSELKYQIFIQQFNRVVSESTVVAKTIKAIPAPPGGSFQAIYSGQLPQRI
;
A
#
# COMPACT_ATOMS: atom_id res chain seq x y z
N MET A 1 -0.50 26.21 18.48
CA MET A 1 -0.98 25.33 17.40
C MET A 1 -0.01 24.16 17.35
N ALA A 2 -0.48 22.92 17.45
CA ALA A 2 0.42 21.78 17.26
C ALA A 2 0.79 21.74 15.77
N GLU A 3 2.06 21.97 15.45
CA GLU A 3 2.57 21.77 14.10
C GLU A 3 2.53 20.28 13.81
N ILE A 4 1.79 19.89 12.76
CA ILE A 4 1.84 18.54 12.23
C ILE A 4 3.22 18.36 11.60
N THR A 5 4.00 17.44 12.15
CA THR A 5 5.30 17.08 11.58
C THR A 5 5.12 16.41 10.21
N PRO A 6 6.13 16.44 9.33
CA PRO A 6 6.05 15.77 8.03
C PRO A 6 5.69 14.27 8.15
N ALA A 7 6.21 13.58 9.17
CA ALA A 7 5.89 12.19 9.46
C ALA A 7 4.39 11.99 9.81
N GLU A 8 3.83 12.88 10.62
CA GLU A 8 2.41 12.86 10.96
C GLU A 8 1.53 13.16 9.74
N GLN A 9 1.96 14.07 8.86
CA GLN A 9 1.26 14.35 7.61
C GLN A 9 1.23 13.10 6.70
N ILE A 10 2.34 12.38 6.57
CA ILE A 10 2.40 11.11 5.81
C ILE A 10 1.40 10.10 6.39
N ARG A 11 1.38 9.93 7.72
CA ARG A 11 0.44 9.01 8.39
C ARG A 11 -1.02 9.40 8.14
N LEU A 12 -1.36 10.68 8.23
CA LEU A 12 -2.71 11.17 7.95
C LEU A 12 -3.11 10.95 6.49
N ASN A 13 -2.20 11.21 5.55
CA ASN A 13 -2.45 11.01 4.12
C ASN A 13 -2.63 9.52 3.78
N LEU A 14 -1.86 8.63 4.41
CA LEU A 14 -2.03 7.17 4.30
C LEU A 14 -3.41 6.75 4.79
N LEU A 15 -3.82 7.18 5.99
CA LEU A 15 -5.13 6.86 6.55
C LEU A 15 -6.26 7.30 5.62
N SER A 16 -6.17 8.52 5.08
CA SER A 16 -7.15 9.03 4.11
C SER A 16 -7.18 8.22 2.82
N THR A 17 -6.02 7.90 2.25
CA THR A 17 -5.92 7.09 1.02
C THR A 17 -6.52 5.69 1.20
N LEU A 18 -6.39 5.15 2.41
CA LEU A 18 -6.83 3.81 2.77
C LEU A 18 -8.24 3.77 3.35
N ASN A 19 -9.03 4.83 3.17
CA ASN A 19 -10.39 4.94 3.68
C ASN A 19 -10.51 4.63 5.19
N TYR A 20 -9.47 4.97 5.97
CA TYR A 20 -9.37 4.68 7.41
C TYR A 20 -9.46 3.19 7.77
N ASP A 21 -9.18 2.29 6.82
CA ASP A 21 -9.08 0.86 7.07
C ASP A 21 -7.86 0.56 7.95
N THR A 22 -8.11 -0.02 9.14
CA THR A 22 -7.07 -0.23 10.16
C THR A 22 -6.07 -1.32 9.77
N ALA A 23 -6.48 -2.33 9.01
CA ALA A 23 -5.60 -3.40 8.55
C ALA A 23 -4.69 -2.88 7.43
N ALA A 24 -5.25 -2.18 6.46
CA ALA A 24 -4.48 -1.54 5.39
C ALA A 24 -3.52 -0.49 5.96
N ALA A 25 -3.99 0.35 6.89
CA ALA A 25 -3.16 1.40 7.48
C ALA A 25 -1.95 0.82 8.19
N LYS A 26 -2.12 -0.28 8.94
CA LYS A 26 -1.02 -0.95 9.63
C LYS A 26 0.09 -1.38 8.66
N GLU A 27 -0.28 -2.10 7.60
CA GLU A 27 0.67 -2.58 6.59
C GLU A 27 1.38 -1.44 5.86
N ALA A 28 0.63 -0.40 5.45
CA ALA A 28 1.19 0.73 4.74
C ALA A 28 2.13 1.58 5.63
N ILE A 29 1.76 1.82 6.89
CA ILE A 29 2.60 2.53 7.85
C ILE A 29 3.89 1.75 8.11
N GLU A 30 3.81 0.43 8.26
CA GLU A 30 4.98 -0.43 8.47
C GLU A 30 5.94 -0.43 7.27
N PHE A 31 5.40 -0.39 6.05
CA PHE A 31 6.20 -0.27 4.84
C PHE A 31 6.86 1.12 4.71
N VAL A 32 6.07 2.18 4.85
CA VAL A 32 6.50 3.56 4.61
C VAL A 32 7.49 4.03 5.67
N LYS A 33 7.31 3.64 6.95
CA LYS A 33 8.15 4.07 8.09
C LYS A 33 8.47 5.57 8.07
N ASP A 34 7.47 6.39 7.77
CA ASP A 34 7.56 7.85 7.67
C ASP A 34 8.57 8.37 6.63
N SER A 35 8.97 7.54 5.66
CA SER A 35 9.82 7.95 4.53
C SER A 35 8.96 8.49 3.38
N GLU A 36 9.14 9.76 3.04
CA GLU A 36 8.45 10.40 1.92
C GLU A 36 8.62 9.63 0.60
N LEU A 37 9.84 9.14 0.32
CA LEU A 37 10.09 8.36 -0.89
C LEU A 37 9.27 7.06 -0.93
N LYS A 38 9.21 6.32 0.19
CA LYS A 38 8.43 5.09 0.25
C LYS A 38 6.93 5.36 0.20
N TYR A 39 6.48 6.47 0.79
CA TYR A 39 5.10 6.94 0.66
C TYR A 39 4.73 7.18 -0.80
N GLN A 40 5.53 7.95 -1.54
CA GLN A 40 5.28 8.22 -2.95
C GLN A 40 5.25 6.93 -3.80
N ILE A 41 6.18 5.99 -3.55
CA ILE A 41 6.18 4.69 -4.21
C ILE A 41 4.90 3.92 -3.89
N PHE A 42 4.51 3.86 -2.62
CA PHE A 42 3.29 3.19 -2.18
C PHE A 42 2.06 3.73 -2.90
N ILE A 43 1.87 5.05 -2.93
CA ILE A 43 0.72 5.69 -3.59
C ILE A 43 0.69 5.39 -5.09
N GLN A 44 1.84 5.46 -5.77
CA GLN A 44 1.91 5.13 -7.19
C GLN A 44 1.51 3.68 -7.47
N GLN A 45 1.94 2.73 -6.64
CA GLN A 45 1.56 1.33 -6.81
C GLN A 45 0.11 1.08 -6.42
N PHE A 46 -0.37 1.64 -5.32
CA PHE A 46 -1.74 1.52 -4.85
C PHE A 46 -2.76 1.99 -5.89
N ASN A 47 -2.46 3.08 -6.60
CA ASN A 47 -3.29 3.60 -7.69
C ASN A 47 -3.24 2.73 -8.95
N ARG A 48 -2.20 1.92 -9.16
CA ARG A 48 -2.09 0.97 -10.28
C ARG A 48 -2.80 -0.34 -10.00
N VAL A 49 -3.04 -0.68 -8.73
CA VAL A 49 -3.85 -1.84 -8.39
C VAL A 49 -5.31 -1.50 -8.68
N VAL A 50 -5.83 -2.05 -9.77
CA VAL A 50 -7.26 -1.93 -10.16
C VAL A 50 -8.00 -3.27 -10.11
N SER A 51 -7.27 -4.36 -9.85
CA SER A 51 -7.80 -5.73 -9.85
C SER A 51 -8.44 -6.16 -8.54
N GLU A 52 -8.11 -5.49 -7.43
CA GLU A 52 -8.55 -5.89 -6.10
C GLU A 52 -9.76 -5.07 -5.64
N SER A 53 -10.74 -5.74 -5.02
CA SER A 53 -11.99 -5.13 -4.56
C SER A 53 -11.89 -4.50 -3.17
N THR A 54 -10.92 -4.92 -2.35
CA THR A 54 -10.75 -4.45 -0.97
C THR A 54 -9.49 -3.61 -0.81
N VAL A 55 -9.57 -2.56 0.01
CA VAL A 55 -8.44 -1.65 0.26
C VAL A 55 -7.24 -2.39 0.84
N VAL A 56 -7.47 -3.33 1.76
CA VAL A 56 -6.41 -4.16 2.35
C VAL A 56 -5.66 -4.98 1.30
N ALA A 57 -6.38 -5.65 0.38
CA ALA A 57 -5.74 -6.43 -0.68
C ALA A 57 -4.95 -5.54 -1.64
N LYS A 58 -5.47 -4.34 -1.96
CA LYS A 58 -4.75 -3.33 -2.74
C LYS A 58 -3.46 -2.91 -2.06
N THR A 59 -3.50 -2.65 -0.75
CA THR A 59 -2.33 -2.25 0.05
C THR A 59 -1.26 -3.34 0.05
N ILE A 60 -1.63 -4.58 0.35
CA ILE A 60 -0.70 -5.72 0.36
C ILE A 60 -0.01 -5.87 -0.99
N LYS A 61 -0.75 -5.68 -2.09
CA LYS A 61 -0.23 -5.76 -3.46
C LYS A 61 0.59 -4.55 -3.88
N ALA A 62 0.31 -3.38 -3.32
CA ALA A 62 1.03 -2.13 -3.58
C ALA A 62 2.39 -2.09 -2.87
N ILE A 63 2.55 -2.85 -1.78
CA ILE A 63 3.82 -3.00 -1.08
C ILE A 63 4.76 -3.85 -1.97
N PRO A 64 5.87 -3.29 -2.47
CA PRO A 64 6.81 -4.04 -3.28
C PRO A 64 7.43 -5.14 -2.43
N ALA A 65 7.60 -6.30 -3.07
CA ALA A 65 8.29 -7.40 -2.46
C ALA A 65 9.70 -7.04 -1.98
N PRO A 66 10.17 -7.56 -0.84
CA PRO A 66 11.58 -7.47 -0.53
C PRO A 66 12.38 -8.14 -1.66
N PRO A 67 13.55 -7.59 -2.01
CA PRO A 67 14.38 -8.13 -3.09
C PRO A 67 14.70 -9.60 -2.78
N GLY A 68 14.08 -10.51 -3.54
CA GLY A 68 14.21 -11.96 -3.36
C GLY A 68 12.89 -12.73 -3.15
N GLY A 69 11.75 -12.06 -2.93
CA GLY A 69 10.45 -12.72 -2.77
C GLY A 69 9.51 -12.48 -3.95
N SER A 70 9.13 -13.52 -4.70
CA SER A 70 8.08 -13.40 -5.71
C SER A 70 6.69 -13.41 -5.04
N PHE A 71 6.01 -12.26 -4.99
CA PHE A 71 4.60 -12.17 -4.56
C PHE A 71 3.65 -12.90 -5.53
N GLN A 72 4.14 -13.32 -6.70
CA GLN A 72 3.41 -14.15 -7.67
C GLN A 72 3.05 -15.54 -7.13
N ALA A 73 3.72 -16.06 -6.10
CA ALA A 73 3.39 -17.36 -5.52
C ALA A 73 2.13 -17.34 -4.64
N ILE A 74 1.81 -16.22 -3.99
CA ILE A 74 0.69 -16.13 -3.02
C ILE A 74 -0.67 -15.79 -3.67
N TYR A 75 -0.67 -15.35 -4.95
CA TYR A 75 -1.90 -15.03 -5.69
C TYR A 75 -2.04 -15.81 -7.02
N SER A 76 -1.34 -16.94 -7.21
CA SER A 76 -1.53 -17.83 -8.38
C SER A 76 -2.83 -18.66 -8.33
N GLY A 77 -3.86 -18.20 -7.60
CA GLY A 77 -5.17 -18.82 -7.51
C GLY A 77 -6.21 -18.32 -8.53
N GLN A 78 -5.86 -17.44 -9.47
CA GLN A 78 -6.81 -16.97 -10.48
C GLN A 78 -6.15 -16.84 -11.87
N LEU A 79 -6.26 -17.92 -12.64
CA LEU A 79 -6.08 -17.98 -14.10
C LEU A 79 -7.46 -17.78 -14.79
N PRO A 80 -7.55 -17.68 -16.13
CA PRO A 80 -6.76 -16.92 -17.10
C PRO A 80 -7.70 -16.09 -18.02
N GLN A 81 -7.25 -15.00 -18.66
CA GLN A 81 -7.81 -14.59 -19.97
C GLN A 81 -6.89 -13.58 -20.65
N ARG A 82 -6.01 -14.04 -21.55
CA ARG A 82 -5.66 -13.28 -22.75
C ARG A 82 -5.64 -14.25 -23.93
N ILE A 83 -6.72 -14.12 -24.71
CA ILE A 83 -6.98 -14.47 -26.12
C ILE A 83 -5.78 -14.99 -26.90
#